data_AF-A0A0C1N1R6-F1
#
_entry.id   AF-A0A0C1N1R6-F1
#
_cell.length_a   1.000
_cell.length_b   1.000
_cell.length_c   1.000
_cell.angle_alpha   90.00
_cell.angle_beta   90.00
_cell.angle_gamma   90.00
#
_symmetry.space_group_name_H-M   'P 1'
#
loop_
_entity.id
_entity.type
_entity.pdbx_description
1 polymer ?
#
loop_
_entity_poly.entity_id
_entity_poly.type
_entity_poly.pdbx_seq_one_letter_code
_entity_poly.pdbx_strand_id
1 'polypeptide(L)'
;MYKRQVDDYTGKSSLWLQYFLGTLAHLPQVNSEMAFEVTVTCNDVKRHEPVIRKNEGTHKVELAGVPVLVQIKINAVYPEGIAALKSQNLD
;
A
#
# COMPACT_ATOMS: atom_id res chain seq x y z
N MET A 1 18.97 -26.26 16.92
CA MET A 1 18.16 -25.10 17.32
C MET A 1 17.79 -24.33 16.05
N TYR A 2 16.59 -24.55 15.51
CA TYR A 2 16.15 -23.89 14.28
C TYR A 2 15.83 -22.42 14.57
N LYS A 3 16.72 -21.52 14.19
CA LYS A 3 16.51 -20.07 14.21
C LYS A 3 15.41 -19.77 13.19
N ARG A 4 14.20 -19.49 13.66
CA ARG A 4 13.04 -19.16 12.81
C ARG A 4 13.37 -17.95 11.94
N GLN A 5 12.98 -17.99 10.67
CA GLN A 5 12.95 -16.89 9.69
C GLN A 5 12.04 -15.72 10.13
N VAL A 6 12.30 -15.14 11.31
CA VAL A 6 11.57 -13.99 11.86
C VAL A 6 12.28 -12.67 11.51
N ASP A 7 13.48 -12.76 10.94
CA ASP A 7 14.41 -11.62 10.89
C ASP A 7 14.17 -10.61 9.76
N ASP A 8 13.28 -10.83 8.79
CA ASP A 8 12.98 -9.77 7.80
C ASP A 8 11.58 -9.79 7.18
N TYR A 9 10.54 -9.87 8.01
CA TYR A 9 9.15 -9.67 7.55
C TYR A 9 8.87 -8.23 7.09
N THR A 10 9.78 -7.29 7.36
CA THR A 10 9.75 -5.91 6.86
C THR A 10 9.90 -5.83 5.34
N GLY A 11 10.57 -6.80 4.72
CA GLY A 11 10.70 -6.89 3.26
C GLY A 11 9.37 -6.88 2.51
N LYS A 12 8.30 -7.43 3.09
CA LYS A 12 6.97 -7.40 2.45
C LYS A 12 6.32 -6.02 2.50
N SER A 13 6.54 -5.25 3.56
CA SER A 13 6.00 -3.89 3.70
C SER A 13 6.81 -2.85 2.94
N SER A 14 8.13 -3.06 2.77
CA SER A 14 8.95 -2.19 1.93
C SER A 14 8.60 -2.33 0.44
N LEU A 15 8.11 -3.50 0.02
CA LEU A 15 7.62 -3.72 -1.35
C LEU A 15 6.19 -3.24 -1.58
N TRP A 16 5.46 -2.81 -0.55
CA TRP A 16 4.05 -2.42 -0.65
C TRP A 16 3.81 -1.35 -1.74
N LEU A 17 4.64 -0.30 -1.76
CA LEU A 17 4.53 0.76 -2.76
C LEU A 17 4.73 0.24 -4.18
N GLN A 18 5.70 -0.66 -4.39
CA GLN A 18 5.98 -1.24 -5.70
C GLN A 18 4.80 -2.09 -6.20
N TYR A 19 4.21 -2.90 -5.31
CA TYR A 19 3.01 -3.68 -5.65
C TYR A 19 1.81 -2.78 -5.94
N PHE A 20 1.61 -1.73 -5.15
CA PHE A 20 0.52 -0.76 -5.37
C PHE A 20 0.66 -0.07 -6.73
N LEU A 21 1.82 0.52 -7.02
CA LEU A 21 2.10 1.18 -8.29
C LEU A 21 2.07 0.23 -9.49
N GLY A 22 2.60 -0.99 -9.33
CA GLY A 22 2.54 -2.03 -10.36
C GLY A 22 1.10 -2.45 -10.69
N THR A 23 0.22 -2.48 -9.68
CA THR A 23 -1.22 -2.71 -9.92
C THR A 23 -1.85 -1.57 -10.70
N LEU A 24 -1.49 -0.30 -10.40
CA LEU A 24 -1.96 0.85 -11.15
C LEU A 24 -1.51 0.82 -12.62
N ALA A 25 -0.31 0.30 -12.91
CA ALA A 25 0.19 0.17 -14.29
C ALA A 25 -0.69 -0.71 -15.19
N HIS A 26 -1.50 -1.60 -14.60
CA HIS A 26 -2.44 -2.46 -15.32
C HIS A 26 -3.84 -1.86 -15.48
N LEU A 27 -4.14 -0.76 -14.79
CA LEU A 27 -5.41 -0.07 -14.92
C LEU A 27 -5.37 0.93 -16.08
N PRO A 28 -6.48 1.13 -16.82
CA PRO A 28 -6.53 2.13 -17.89
C PRO A 28 -6.27 3.52 -17.31
N GLN A 29 -5.12 4.09 -17.66
CA GLN A 29 -4.70 5.42 -17.22
C GLN A 29 -5.36 6.47 -18.09
N VAL A 30 -6.27 7.25 -17.51
CA VAL A 30 -6.98 8.33 -18.22
C VAL A 30 -6.33 9.70 -17.93
N ASN A 31 -5.64 9.84 -16.79
CA ASN A 31 -5.12 11.11 -16.29
C ASN A 31 -3.62 11.02 -15.96
N SER A 32 -2.88 12.09 -16.24
CA SER A 32 -1.45 12.25 -15.90
C SER A 32 -1.21 12.57 -14.42
N GLU A 33 -2.26 12.82 -13.64
CA GLU A 33 -2.21 13.05 -12.21
C GLU A 33 -3.33 12.28 -11.52
N MET A 34 -2.98 11.56 -10.46
CA MET A 34 -3.89 10.72 -9.69
C MET A 34 -3.68 10.95 -8.19
N ALA A 35 -4.77 11.11 -7.44
CA ALA A 35 -4.74 11.18 -5.98
C ALA A 35 -5.49 9.98 -5.41
N PHE A 36 -4.81 9.20 -4.57
CA PHE A 36 -5.36 8.02 -3.92
C PHE A 36 -5.38 8.19 -2.41
N GLU A 37 -6.57 8.01 -1.85
CA GLU A 37 -6.73 7.76 -0.44
C GLU A 37 -6.80 6.25 -0.21
N VAL A 38 -5.79 5.72 0.49
CA VAL A 38 -5.57 4.28 0.62
C VAL A 38 -5.80 3.85 2.06
N THR A 39 -6.59 2.79 2.23
CA THR A 39 -6.68 2.04 3.48
C THR A 39 -5.88 0.76 3.32
N VAL A 40 -4.91 0.53 4.20
CA VAL A 40 -4.03 -0.64 4.13
C VAL A 40 -4.41 -1.63 5.22
N THR A 41 -4.33 -2.92 4.92
CA THR A 41 -4.45 -3.98 5.93
C THR A 41 -3.16 -4.74 6.05
N CYS A 42 -2.78 -5.11 7.28
CA CYS A 42 -1.65 -6.00 7.53
C CYS A 42 -1.85 -6.83 8.80
N ASN A 43 -1.19 -7.97 8.87
CA ASN A 43 -1.25 -8.90 10.01
C ASN A 43 -0.68 -8.33 11.33
N ASP A 44 0.33 -7.45 11.29
CA ASP A 44 0.94 -6.79 12.45
C ASP A 44 1.04 -5.27 12.24
N VAL A 45 -0.04 -4.56 12.55
CA VAL A 45 -0.15 -3.12 12.37
C VAL A 45 0.96 -2.36 13.09
N LYS A 46 1.25 -2.71 14.35
CA LYS A 46 2.26 -2.00 15.15
C LYS A 46 3.64 -2.03 14.51
N ARG A 47 4.01 -3.16 13.91
CA ARG A 47 5.30 -3.33 13.24
C ARG A 47 5.33 -2.67 11.86
N HIS A 48 4.23 -2.78 11.10
CA HIS A 48 4.25 -2.45 9.67
C HIS A 48 3.76 -1.03 9.35
N GLU A 49 2.88 -0.44 10.18
CA GLU A 49 2.33 0.91 9.94
C GLU A 49 3.41 1.98 9.73
N PRO A 50 4.49 2.07 10.53
CA PRO A 50 5.52 3.09 10.32
C PRO A 50 6.26 2.95 8.98
N VAL A 51 6.38 1.72 8.45
CA VAL A 51 7.02 1.45 7.17
C VAL A 51 6.07 1.79 6.02
N ILE A 52 4.79 1.44 6.17
CA ILE A 52 3.75 1.73 5.18
C ILE A 52 3.57 3.24 5.03
N ARG A 53 3.44 3.98 6.13
CA ARG A 53 3.27 5.44 6.14
C ARG A 53 4.44 6.22 5.54
N LYS A 54 5.66 5.67 5.55
CA LYS A 54 6.80 6.29 4.83
C LYS A 54 6.59 6.37 3.31
N ASN A 55 5.64 5.62 2.76
CA ASN A 55 5.29 5.66 1.35
C ASN A 55 4.21 6.71 1.02
N GLU A 56 3.71 7.47 2.00
CA GLU A 56 2.84 8.62 1.74
C GLU A 56 3.59 9.72 0.97
N GLY A 57 2.86 10.46 0.14
CA GLY A 57 3.39 11.57 -0.64
C GLY A 57 3.24 11.37 -2.14
N THR A 58 4.03 12.15 -2.89
CA THR A 58 3.94 12.22 -4.34
C THR A 58 5.02 11.38 -5.01
N HIS A 59 4.61 10.49 -5.90
CA HIS A 59 5.46 9.57 -6.64
C HIS A 59 5.38 9.88 -8.13
N LYS A 60 6.54 10.05 -8.77
CA LYS A 60 6.65 10.17 -10.23
C LYS A 60 6.95 8.80 -10.79
N VAL A 61 6.03 8.27 -11.60
CA VAL A 61 6.13 6.92 -12.17
C VAL A 61 5.73 6.94 -13.63
N GLU A 62 6.22 5.98 -14.40
CA GLU A 62 5.77 5.75 -15.76
C GLU A 62 4.80 4.56 -15.74
N LEU A 63 3.53 4.82 -16.10
CA LEU A 63 2.50 3.80 -16.18
C LEU A 63 2.09 3.65 -17.64
N ALA A 64 2.25 2.45 -18.20
CA ALA A 64 1.96 2.15 -19.61
C ALA A 64 2.61 3.13 -20.62
N GLY A 65 3.85 3.56 -20.35
CA GLY A 65 4.58 4.50 -21.21
C GLY A 65 4.21 5.98 -21.03
N VAL A 66 3.31 6.29 -20.08
CA VAL A 66 2.88 7.66 -19.78
C VAL A 66 3.47 8.08 -18.42
N PRO A 67 4.15 9.23 -18.33
CA PRO A 67 4.58 9.77 -17.04
C PRO A 67 3.37 10.25 -16.25
N VAL A 68 3.18 9.68 -15.06
CA VAL A 68 2.06 9.96 -14.15
C VAL A 68 2.59 10.41 -12.79
N LEU A 69 1.95 11.43 -12.23
CA LEU A 69 2.11 11.84 -10.83
C LEU A 69 1.05 11.14 -9.97
N VAL A 70 1.50 10.29 -9.05
CA VAL A 70 0.63 9.56 -8.12
C VAL A 70 0.81 10.12 -6.72
N GLN A 71 -0.22 10.74 -6.18
CA GLN A 71 -0.27 11.22 -4.80
C GLN A 71 -0.94 10.16 -3.94
N ILE A 72 -0.25 9.68 -2.91
CA ILE A 72 -0.74 8.64 -2.00
C ILE A 72 -0.90 9.23 -0.61
N LYS A 73 -2.10 9.08 -0.05
CA LYS A 73 -2.43 9.39 1.33
C LYS A 73 -2.97 8.13 2.00
N ILE A 74 -2.39 7.74 3.13
CA ILE A 74 -2.77 6.54 3.88
C ILE A 74 -3.69 6.95 5.03
N ASN A 75 -4.99 6.84 4.80
CA ASN A 75 -6.01 7.22 5.78
C ASN A 75 -5.97 6.32 7.02
N ALA A 76 -5.78 5.02 6.85
CA ALA A 76 -5.74 4.06 7.94
C ALA A 76 -4.90 2.83 7.60
N VAL A 77 -4.32 2.22 8.64
CA VAL A 77 -3.70 0.89 8.59
C VAL A 77 -4.43 0.01 9.61
N TYR A 78 -5.08 -1.05 9.13
CA TYR A 78 -5.89 -1.93 9.97
C TYR A 78 -5.32 -3.35 10.04
N PRO A 79 -5.65 -4.10 11.10
CA PRO A 79 -5.43 -5.54 11.11
C PRO A 79 -6.15 -6.20 9.93
N GLU A 80 -5.49 -7.16 9.29
CA GLU A 80 -6.13 -8.08 8.34
C GLU A 80 -7.40 -8.68 8.98
N GLY A 81 -8.48 -8.75 8.19
CA GLY A 81 -9.80 -9.20 8.65
C GLY A 81 -10.74 -8.08 9.12
N ILE A 82 -10.24 -6.94 9.63
CA ILE A 82 -11.10 -5.82 10.06
C ILE A 82 -11.61 -4.99 8.88
N ALA A 83 -10.81 -4.79 7.83
CA ALA A 83 -11.27 -4.01 6.68
C ALA A 83 -12.43 -4.68 5.90
N ALA A 84 -12.48 -6.02 5.90
CA ALA A 84 -13.58 -6.78 5.31
C ALA A 84 -14.90 -6.59 6.07
N LEU A 85 -14.83 -6.33 7.38
CA LEU A 85 -16.01 -6.05 8.20
C LEU A 85 -16.50 -4.61 7.99
N LYS A 86 -15.57 -3.64 7.91
CA LYS A 86 -15.91 -2.24 7.66
C LYS A 86 -16.45 -1.98 6.25
N SER A 87 -15.98 -2.70 5.22
CA SER A 87 -16.48 -2.53 3.86
C SER A 87 -17.90 -3.05 3.65
N GLN A 88 -18.47 -3.77 4.63
CA GLN A 88 -19.84 -4.27 4.59
C GLN A 88 -20.85 -3.46 5.41
N ASN A 89 -20.49 -2.27 5.93
CA ASN A 89 -21.35 -1.48 6.83
C ASN A 89 -21.91 -2.29 8.01
N LEU A 90 -21.10 -3.21 8.56
CA LEU A 90 -21.41 -3.91 9.79
C LEU A 90 -20.92 -3.04 10.96
N ASP A 91 -21.68 -1.99 11.28
CA ASP A 91 -21.62 -1.29 12.56
C ASP A 91 -22.43 -2.05 13.63
#